data_AF-A0AAN8JG67-F1
#
_entry.id   AF-A0AAN8JG67-F1
#
_cell.length_a   1.000
_cell.length_b   1.000
_cell.length_c   1.000
_cell.angle_alpha   90.00
_cell.angle_beta   90.00
_cell.angle_gamma   90.00
#
_symmetry.space_group_name_H-M   'P 1'
#
loop_
_entity.id
_entity.type
_entity.pdbx_description
1 polymer ?
#
loop_
_entity_poly.entity_id
_entity_poly.type
_entity_poly.pdbx_seq_one_letter_code
_entity_poly.pdbx_strand_id
1 'polypeptide(L)'
;MLCYKTTPIDSHLPSPCTLLNKREYKSNMPCISGLRNKSNNNFRERLIQKQDIQKYYHDRGSTSLKPFIENQDINVYNQNTKTWDNSKVVDINLNKYRTYKVETDQGTLVRNRFHLKPSKHSSLGSSSSDHFQTTV
;
A
#
# COMPACT_ATOMS: atom_id res chain seq x y z
N MET A 1 24.43 4.24 -6.95
CA MET A 1 25.08 3.21 -6.11
C MET A 1 25.06 1.86 -6.80
N LEU A 2 26.24 1.34 -7.19
CA LEU A 2 26.41 0.07 -7.91
C LEU A 2 26.11 -1.16 -7.03
N CYS A 3 26.50 -1.10 -5.74
CA CYS A 3 26.38 -2.22 -4.81
C CYS A 3 24.94 -2.77 -4.71
N TYR A 4 23.93 -1.91 -4.57
CA TYR A 4 22.52 -2.36 -4.50
C TYR A 4 22.06 -3.15 -5.74
N LYS A 5 22.65 -2.88 -6.91
CA LYS A 5 22.29 -3.58 -8.15
C LYS A 5 22.95 -4.95 -8.26
N THR A 6 24.10 -5.12 -7.61
CA THR A 6 24.90 -6.35 -7.65
C THR A 6 24.65 -7.26 -6.45
N THR A 7 24.05 -6.77 -5.37
CA THR A 7 23.64 -7.61 -4.24
C THR A 7 22.50 -8.54 -4.63
N PRO A 8 22.64 -9.86 -4.47
CA PRO A 8 21.55 -10.82 -4.67
C PRO A 8 20.34 -10.52 -3.77
N ILE A 9 19.13 -10.74 -4.27
CA ILE A 9 17.89 -10.60 -3.49
C ILE A 9 17.78 -11.71 -2.43
N ASP A 10 18.41 -12.85 -2.69
CA ASP A 10 18.52 -14.00 -1.81
C ASP A 10 19.68 -14.89 -2.25
N SER A 11 20.09 -15.82 -1.39
CA SER A 11 20.94 -16.96 -1.71
C SER A 11 20.56 -17.71 -3.00
N HIS A 12 19.26 -17.78 -3.31
CA HIS A 12 18.70 -18.51 -4.45
C HIS A 12 18.12 -17.59 -5.55
N LEU A 13 18.12 -16.26 -5.35
CA LEU A 13 17.56 -15.29 -6.28
C LEU A 13 18.64 -14.36 -6.81
N PRO A 14 18.69 -14.13 -8.13
CA PRO A 14 19.73 -13.31 -8.75
C PRO A 14 19.68 -11.85 -8.29
N SER A 15 20.77 -11.13 -8.51
CA SER A 15 20.83 -9.69 -8.27
C SER A 15 19.90 -8.92 -9.23
N PRO A 16 19.44 -7.71 -8.87
CA PRO A 16 18.63 -6.88 -9.75
C PRO A 16 19.27 -6.63 -11.12
N CYS A 17 20.59 -6.46 -11.16
CA CYS A 17 21.34 -6.30 -12.40
C CYS A 17 21.21 -7.54 -13.31
N THR A 18 21.40 -8.72 -12.73
CA THR A 18 21.34 -9.99 -13.44
C THR A 18 19.93 -10.24 -13.95
N LEU A 19 18.90 -9.90 -13.16
CA LEU A 19 17.50 -10.04 -13.56
C LEU A 19 17.16 -9.14 -14.75
N LEU A 20 17.64 -7.89 -14.75
CA LEU A 20 17.34 -6.89 -15.78
C LEU A 20 18.16 -7.10 -17.06
N ASN A 21 19.47 -7.28 -16.92
CA ASN A 21 20.42 -7.27 -18.06
C ASN A 21 20.90 -8.67 -18.45
N LYS A 22 20.47 -9.71 -17.73
CA LYS A 22 20.92 -11.10 -17.92
C LYS A 22 22.45 -11.24 -17.86
N ARG A 23 23.12 -10.32 -17.15
CA ARG A 23 24.57 -10.24 -17.01
C ARG A 23 24.94 -9.80 -15.60
N GLU A 24 25.99 -10.41 -15.05
CA GLU A 24 26.62 -9.95 -13.81
C GLU A 24 27.47 -8.70 -14.08
N TYR A 25 27.34 -7.67 -13.22
CA TYR A 25 28.25 -6.52 -13.27
C TYR A 25 29.52 -6.80 -12.45
N LYS A 26 30.64 -6.27 -12.93
CA LYS A 26 31.89 -6.29 -12.17
C LYS A 26 31.77 -5.32 -10.99
N SER A 27 32.11 -5.79 -9.79
CA SER A 27 32.12 -4.98 -8.57
C SER A 27 33.39 -5.28 -7.79
N ASN A 28 33.65 -4.50 -6.72
CA ASN A 28 34.80 -4.71 -5.85
C ASN A 28 34.66 -5.97 -4.97
N MET A 29 33.51 -6.65 -5.01
CA MET A 29 33.31 -7.90 -4.30
C MET A 29 33.92 -9.07 -5.06
N PRO A 30 34.53 -10.05 -4.36
CA PRO A 30 35.00 -11.28 -4.98
C PRO A 30 33.82 -12.01 -5.61
N CYS A 31 33.90 -12.25 -6.92
CA CYS A 31 32.92 -13.00 -7.68
C CYS A 31 33.59 -14.26 -8.22
N ILE A 32 32.95 -15.42 -8.07
CA ILE A 32 33.43 -16.68 -8.65
C ILE A 32 33.21 -16.59 -10.16
N SER A 33 34.26 -16.18 -10.89
CA SER A 33 34.27 -16.20 -12.35
C SER A 33 34.31 -17.65 -12.83
N GLY A 34 33.18 -18.22 -13.25
CA GLY A 34 33.13 -19.54 -13.86
C GLY A 34 31.89 -20.38 -13.53
N LEU A 35 31.14 -20.02 -12.49
CA LEU A 35 29.88 -20.70 -12.16
C LEU A 35 28.71 -20.12 -12.97
N ARG A 36 28.89 -20.02 -14.29
CA ARG A 36 27.87 -19.48 -15.19
C ARG A 36 26.92 -20.61 -15.59
N ASN A 37 25.64 -20.41 -15.26
CA ASN A 37 24.46 -21.20 -15.64
C ASN A 37 24.26 -22.52 -14.89
N LYS A 38 23.58 -22.43 -13.74
CA LYS A 38 22.37 -23.26 -13.62
C LYS A 38 21.22 -22.41 -14.12
N SER A 39 20.71 -22.79 -15.28
CA SER A 39 19.42 -22.38 -15.83
C SER A 39 18.31 -22.75 -14.84
N ASN A 40 18.25 -22.07 -13.70
CA ASN A 40 17.18 -22.26 -12.73
C ASN A 40 15.97 -21.52 -13.31
N ASN A 41 15.20 -22.24 -14.11
CA ASN A 41 14.00 -21.73 -14.79
C ASN A 41 12.92 -21.23 -13.80
N ASN A 42 13.11 -21.47 -12.50
CA ASN A 42 12.10 -21.25 -11.47
C ASN A 42 12.36 -19.99 -10.62
N PHE A 43 13.25 -19.07 -11.05
CA PHE A 43 13.49 -17.83 -10.29
C PHE A 43 12.21 -17.01 -10.08
N ARG A 44 11.33 -16.97 -11.08
CA ARG A 44 10.05 -16.26 -10.99
C ARG A 44 9.14 -16.90 -9.94
N GLU A 45 9.00 -18.22 -9.96
CA GLU A 45 8.19 -18.97 -8.99
C GLU A 45 8.70 -18.79 -7.56
N ARG A 46 10.02 -18.91 -7.35
CA ARG A 46 10.66 -18.68 -6.06
C ARG A 46 10.45 -17.25 -5.56
N LEU A 47 10.52 -16.28 -6.47
CA LEU A 47 10.28 -14.87 -6.15
C LEU A 47 8.81 -14.65 -5.74
N ILE A 48 7.85 -15.27 -6.45
CA ILE A 48 6.43 -15.24 -6.08
C ILE A 48 6.21 -15.89 -4.70
N GLN A 49 6.73 -17.10 -4.47
CA GLN A 49 6.63 -17.79 -3.18
C GLN A 49 7.21 -16.93 -2.04
N LYS A 50 8.37 -16.30 -2.25
CA LYS A 50 8.96 -15.39 -1.28
C LYS A 50 8.06 -14.18 -1.01
N GLN A 51 7.48 -13.58 -2.06
CA GLN A 51 6.54 -12.47 -1.91
C GLN A 51 5.26 -12.90 -1.17
N ASP A 52 4.75 -14.09 -1.42
CA ASP A 52 3.56 -14.62 -0.74
C ASP A 52 3.82 -14.87 0.74
N ILE A 53 4.98 -15.43 1.08
CA ILE A 53 5.41 -15.61 2.48
C ILE A 53 5.57 -14.25 3.17
N GLN A 54 6.23 -13.30 2.53
CA GLN A 54 6.39 -11.94 3.06
C GLN A 54 5.06 -11.27 3.28
N LYS A 55 4.14 -11.38 2.31
CA LYS A 55 2.77 -10.88 2.41
C LYS A 55 2.03 -11.53 3.58
N TYR A 56 2.08 -12.85 3.70
CA TYR A 56 1.43 -13.57 4.79
C TYR A 56 1.88 -13.07 6.17
N TYR A 57 3.20 -12.98 6.40
CA TYR A 57 3.71 -12.52 7.69
C TYR A 57 3.48 -11.03 7.94
N HIS A 58 3.55 -10.19 6.91
CA HIS A 58 3.21 -8.78 7.00
C HIS A 58 1.72 -8.58 7.36
N ASP A 59 0.85 -9.33 6.69
CA ASP A 59 -0.60 -9.17 6.83
C ASP A 59 -1.12 -9.81 8.12
N ARG A 60 -0.43 -10.81 8.70
CA ARG A 60 -0.81 -11.52 9.94
C ARG A 60 -1.09 -10.60 11.14
N GLY A 61 -0.37 -9.49 11.26
CA GLY A 61 -0.57 -8.49 12.31
C GLY A 61 -1.33 -7.24 11.86
N SER A 62 -1.69 -7.16 10.58
CA SER A 62 -2.29 -5.97 10.00
C SER A 62 -3.82 -6.03 10.06
N THR A 63 -4.45 -4.94 10.49
CA THR A 63 -5.90 -4.79 10.40
C THR A 63 -6.23 -3.76 9.33
N SER A 64 -7.12 -4.12 8.42
CA SER A 64 -7.61 -3.18 7.42
C SER A 64 -8.59 -2.20 8.07
N LEU A 65 -8.27 -0.90 7.98
CA LEU A 65 -9.16 0.16 8.45
C LEU A 65 -10.44 0.19 7.61
N LYS A 66 -11.58 0.46 8.26
CA LYS A 66 -12.87 0.62 7.57
C LYS A 66 -12.77 1.71 6.49
N PRO A 67 -13.33 1.47 5.29
CA PRO A 67 -13.39 2.48 4.25
C PRO A 67 -14.29 3.64 4.69
N PHE A 68 -14.04 4.82 4.12
CA PHE A 68 -14.94 5.96 4.27
C PHE A 68 -16.02 5.97 3.19
N ILE A 69 -17.09 6.71 3.46
CA ILE A 69 -18.19 6.96 2.52
C ILE A 69 -17.97 8.33 1.87
N GLU A 70 -18.48 8.53 0.65
CA GLU A 70 -18.51 9.85 0.02
C GLU A 70 -19.27 10.83 0.90
N ASN A 71 -18.84 12.08 0.87
CA ASN A 71 -19.37 13.17 1.68
C ASN A 71 -19.24 13.00 3.20
N GLN A 72 -18.45 12.05 3.68
CA GLN A 72 -18.19 11.87 5.11
C GLN A 72 -17.22 12.93 5.65
N ASP A 73 -17.53 13.49 6.82
CA ASP A 73 -16.64 14.38 7.56
C ASP A 73 -15.47 13.61 8.18
N ILE A 74 -14.27 14.06 7.86
CA ILE A 74 -13.01 13.43 8.24
C ILE A 74 -12.00 14.49 8.67
N ASN A 75 -10.95 14.05 9.35
CA ASN A 75 -9.78 14.88 9.61
C ASN A 75 -8.62 14.38 8.74
N VAL A 76 -7.96 15.31 8.06
CA VAL A 76 -6.80 15.08 7.19
C VAL A 76 -5.55 15.54 7.91
N TYR A 77 -4.51 14.71 7.92
CA TYR A 77 -3.21 15.09 8.47
C TYR A 77 -2.50 16.08 7.54
N ASN A 78 -2.14 17.24 8.06
CA ASN A 78 -1.37 18.24 7.36
C ASN A 78 0.11 18.12 7.74
N GLN A 79 0.97 17.83 6.76
CA GLN A 79 2.40 17.57 6.99
C GLN A 79 3.17 18.84 7.38
N ASN A 80 2.71 20.01 6.93
CA ASN A 80 3.39 21.29 7.15
C ASN A 80 3.16 21.78 8.58
N THR A 81 1.90 21.80 9.01
CA THR A 81 1.49 22.24 10.35
C THR A 81 1.58 21.13 11.39
N LYS A 82 1.69 19.87 10.95
CA LYS A 82 1.62 18.64 11.77
C LYS A 82 0.30 18.53 12.56
N THR A 83 -0.77 19.17 12.09
CA THR A 83 -2.11 19.15 12.69
C THR A 83 -3.06 18.24 11.91
N TRP A 84 -4.19 17.93 12.54
CA TRP A 84 -5.32 17.25 11.90
C TRP A 84 -6.37 18.31 11.59
N ASP A 85 -6.60 18.56 10.31
CA ASP A 85 -7.50 19.60 9.85
C ASP A 85 -8.81 18.97 9.37
N ASN A 86 -9.95 19.61 9.66
CA ASN A 86 -11.25 19.11 9.24
C ASN A 86 -11.38 19.18 7.71
N SER A 87 -12.01 18.18 7.12
CA SER A 87 -12.15 18.03 5.66
C SER A 87 -13.28 17.06 5.33
N LYS A 88 -13.64 16.99 4.06
CA LYS A 88 -14.71 16.11 3.57
C LYS A 88 -14.20 15.16 2.50
N VAL A 89 -14.67 13.91 2.50
CA VAL A 89 -14.38 12.97 1.42
C VAL A 89 -15.23 13.36 0.20
N VAL A 90 -14.59 13.65 -0.92
CA VAL A 90 -15.27 13.99 -2.18
C VAL A 90 -15.53 12.74 -3.01
N ASP A 91 -14.53 11.87 -3.10
CA ASP A 91 -14.57 10.70 -3.98
C ASP A 91 -13.69 9.59 -3.41
N ILE A 92 -14.23 8.38 -3.41
CA ILE A 92 -13.55 7.15 -3.05
C ILE A 92 -13.08 6.52 -4.35
N ASN A 93 -11.93 6.98 -4.87
CA ASN A 93 -11.34 6.55 -6.15
C ASN A 93 -11.51 5.02 -6.40
N LEU A 94 -12.56 4.63 -7.13
CA LEU A 94 -12.95 3.22 -7.28
C LEU A 94 -11.90 2.39 -8.02
N ASN A 95 -10.99 3.03 -8.76
CA ASN A 95 -9.94 2.37 -9.55
C ASN A 95 -8.56 2.28 -8.89
N LYS A 96 -8.33 2.91 -7.72
CA LYS A 96 -7.04 2.86 -7.02
C LYS A 96 -7.25 2.46 -5.56
N TYR A 97 -6.79 1.25 -5.24
CA TYR A 97 -6.89 0.72 -3.89
C TYR A 97 -6.21 1.66 -2.88
N ARG A 98 -6.98 2.07 -1.84
CA ARG A 98 -6.55 2.83 -0.64
C ARG A 98 -6.32 4.34 -0.81
N THR A 99 -6.72 4.95 -1.92
CA THR A 99 -6.65 6.41 -2.11
C THR A 99 -8.02 7.07 -2.00
N TYR A 100 -8.09 8.23 -1.35
CA TYR A 100 -9.29 9.06 -1.22
C TYR A 100 -9.00 10.47 -1.75
N LYS A 101 -9.97 11.07 -2.42
CA LYS A 101 -9.96 12.48 -2.79
C LYS A 101 -10.70 13.24 -1.70
N VAL A 102 -10.02 14.22 -1.09
CA VAL A 102 -10.52 14.97 0.05
C VAL A 102 -10.49 16.46 -0.26
N GLU A 103 -11.52 17.17 0.18
CA GLU A 103 -11.62 18.62 0.08
C GLU A 103 -11.25 19.26 1.41
N THR A 104 -10.27 20.16 1.35
CA THR A 104 -9.74 20.96 2.45
C THR A 104 -9.86 22.44 2.06
N ASP A 105 -9.77 23.35 3.02
CA ASP A 105 -9.85 24.82 2.78
C ASP A 105 -8.81 25.34 1.77
N GLN A 106 -7.70 24.62 1.61
CA GLN A 106 -6.61 24.97 0.68
C GLN A 106 -6.78 24.32 -0.70
N GLY A 107 -7.86 23.58 -0.93
CA GLY A 107 -8.16 22.88 -2.17
C GLY A 107 -8.26 21.36 -2.01
N THR A 108 -8.27 20.66 -3.13
CA THR A 108 -8.48 19.21 -3.18
C THR A 108 -7.17 18.43 -3.14
N LEU A 109 -7.12 17.38 -2.31
CA LEU A 109 -5.95 16.55 -2.08
C LEU A 109 -6.26 15.07 -2.31
N VAL A 110 -5.25 14.30 -2.70
CA VAL A 110 -5.34 12.83 -2.77
C VAL A 110 -4.52 12.24 -1.62
N ARG A 111 -5.17 11.44 -0.76
CA ARG A 111 -4.56 10.93 0.48
C ARG A 111 -4.86 9.46 0.70
N ASN A 112 -3.93 8.77 1.35
CA ASN A 112 -4.11 7.38 1.78
C ASN A 112 -4.87 7.32 3.11
N ARG A 113 -5.51 6.17 3.38
CA ARG A 113 -6.27 5.94 4.63
C ARG A 113 -5.51 6.26 5.92
N PHE A 114 -4.19 6.11 5.93
CA PHE A 114 -3.31 6.42 7.08
C PHE A 114 -3.27 7.93 7.41
N HIS A 115 -3.45 8.81 6.42
CA HIS A 115 -3.46 10.26 6.61
C HIS A 115 -4.84 10.80 6.99
N LEU A 116 -5.83 9.93 7.20
CA LEU A 116 -7.23 10.28 7.39
C LEU A 116 -7.76 9.68 8.68
N LYS A 117 -8.59 10.42 9.42
CA LYS A 117 -9.29 9.94 10.61
C LYS A 117 -10.77 10.29 10.53
N PRO A 118 -11.67 9.44 11.06
CA PRO A 118 -13.06 9.83 11.20
C PRO A 118 -13.15 11.06 12.12
N SER A 119 -13.97 12.05 11.74
CA SER A 119 -14.27 13.17 12.63
C SER A 119 -15.12 12.69 13.81
N LYS A 120 -14.73 13.08 15.03
CA LYS A 120 -15.50 12.78 16.26
C LYS A 120 -16.85 13.51 16.29
N HIS A 121 -16.99 14.59 15.53
CA HIS A 121 -18.20 15.39 15.42
C HIS A 121 -19.10 14.97 14.27
N SER A 122 -18.85 13.83 13.62
CA SER A 122 -19.85 13.26 12.71
C SER A 122 -21.09 12.93 13.54
N SER A 123 -22.10 13.80 13.48
CA SER A 123 -23.41 13.54 14.04
C SER A 123 -23.86 12.19 13.49
N LEU A 124 -24.06 11.23 14.37
CA LEU A 124 -24.88 10.06 14.07
C LEU A 124 -26.13 10.61 13.36
N GLY A 125 -26.32 10.22 12.10
CA GLY A 125 -27.59 10.44 11.42
C GLY A 125 -28.67 9.78 12.27
N SER A 126 -29.45 10.62 12.95
CA SER A 126 -30.67 10.23 13.63
C SER A 126 -31.73 9.80 12.64
N SER A 127 -32.52 8.82 13.07
CA SER A 127 -33.90 8.50 12.69
C SER A 127 -34.20 7.99 11.28
N SER A 128 -34.47 6.69 11.20
CA SER A 128 -35.64 6.18 10.48
C SER A 128 -36.38 5.22 11.42
N SER A 129 -37.25 5.79 12.24
CA SER A 129 -38.40 5.10 12.83
C SER A 129 -39.58 5.18 11.86
N ASP A 130 -40.49 4.22 11.99
CA ASP A 130 -41.78 3.99 11.29
C ASP A 130 -41.67 2.92 10.20
N HIS A 131 -42.47 1.84 10.16
CA HIS A 131 -43.71 1.52 10.85
C HIS A 131 -43.92 -0.01 10.76
N PHE A 132 -44.19 -0.71 11.87
CA PHE A 132 -44.75 -2.07 11.81
C PHE A 132 -46.22 -1.94 11.40
N GLN A 133 -46.62 -2.50 10.25
CA GLN A 133 -48.01 -2.88 10.01
C GLN A 133 -48.13 -4.40 10.07
N THR A 134 -48.71 -4.85 11.18
CA THR A 134 -49.44 -6.10 11.29
C THR A 134 -50.60 -6.06 10.31
N THR A 135 -50.80 -7.12 9.53
CA THR A 135 -52.13 -7.41 8.97
C THR A 135 -52.37 -8.91 9.00
N VAL A 136 -53.58 -9.18 9.48
CA VAL A 136 -54.28 -10.41 9.87
C VAL A 136 -54.14 -11.60 8.94
#